data_AF-A0A7H1PTP6-F1
#
_entry.id   AF-A0A7H1PTP6-F1
#
_cell.length_a   1.000
_cell.length_b   1.000
_cell.length_c   1.000
_cell.angle_alpha   90.00
_cell.angle_beta   90.00
_cell.angle_gamma   90.00
#
_symmetry.space_group_name_H-M   'P 1'
#
loop_
_entity.id
_entity.type
_entity.pdbx_description
1 polymer ?
#
loop_
_entity_poly.entity_id
_entity_poly.type
_entity_poly.pdbx_seq_one_letter_code
_entity_poly.pdbx_strand_id
1 'polypeptide(L)'
;MHDQNHHDHDTHAHIGDLRDLHPAAEPALTAAPVELTRWVTSHSARLADLGPGADSEGPLHDLEPLRDLVGDARVVALGESSHQIREFGLMRRRILRFLIERLGFTVYAMEYGAAEGRAVDAWVQGGSGDIDDLLAPANGGAQGNGADGAGGSVKGLGQPAECGDTLRWLRRHNSGAAQPVRFVGCDIPTAGGSLRPVLEPVAAYLTAVDPGALPFLNTALEISEPLAGGTVMVPTYARLGLEPAVQDRLTAALARLLGRFTDLREVYTERGGAEAYATALSDVRAAVTTDRTQRAMAEAFAGTPDGLNLSARERYLADTLLELLDRSRPGIASCSSRTMPTSSARSTRYRAHWPGHPWAICSPGRSARTTFPSR
;
A
#
# COMPACT_ATOMS: atom_id res chain seq x y z
N MET A 1 27.60 -61.99 20.67
CA MET A 1 27.56 -60.80 21.53
C MET A 1 26.88 -59.72 20.71
N HIS A 2 25.55 -59.79 20.52
CA HIS A 2 24.55 -59.12 21.39
C HIS A 2 24.97 -57.66 21.65
N ASP A 3 24.39 -56.68 20.95
CA ASP A 3 23.09 -56.14 21.38
C ASP A 3 22.39 -55.38 20.25
N GLN A 4 21.09 -55.61 20.14
CA GLN A 4 20.15 -54.84 19.32
C GLN A 4 19.74 -53.61 20.13
N ASN A 5 19.92 -52.41 19.59
CA ASN A 5 19.09 -51.27 20.00
C ASN A 5 18.11 -50.98 18.87
N HIS A 6 16.93 -51.59 18.98
CA HIS A 6 15.72 -51.19 18.29
C HIS A 6 15.47 -49.70 18.56
N HIS A 7 15.48 -48.88 17.51
CA HIS A 7 14.73 -47.64 17.51
C HIS A 7 13.46 -47.91 16.71
N ASP A 8 12.36 -48.10 17.44
CA ASP A 8 11.01 -48.04 16.93
C ASP A 8 10.83 -46.71 16.18
N HIS A 9 10.72 -46.78 14.86
CA HIS A 9 10.29 -45.67 14.02
C HIS A 9 8.75 -45.67 13.85
N ASP A 10 8.02 -46.12 14.87
CA ASP A 10 6.56 -46.19 14.87
C ASP A 10 5.93 -45.10 15.76
N THR A 11 6.42 -43.87 15.61
CA THR A 11 5.71 -42.66 16.02
C THR A 11 5.43 -41.78 14.81
N HIS A 12 4.91 -42.37 13.73
CA HIS A 12 3.91 -41.65 12.97
C HIS A 12 2.66 -41.63 13.82
N ALA A 13 2.53 -40.63 14.70
CA ALA A 13 1.21 -40.22 15.12
C ALA A 13 0.43 -40.03 13.83
N HIS A 14 -0.52 -40.92 13.54
CA HIS A 14 -1.51 -40.72 12.51
C HIS A 14 -2.11 -39.36 12.80
N ILE A 15 -1.65 -38.33 12.10
CA ILE A 15 -2.38 -37.07 12.02
C ILE A 15 -3.63 -37.51 11.28
N GLY A 16 -4.69 -37.79 12.04
CA GLY A 16 -6.03 -37.99 11.52
C GLY A 16 -6.37 -36.84 10.57
N ASP A 17 -7.39 -37.02 9.74
CA ASP A 17 -7.84 -35.98 8.84
C ASP A 17 -7.94 -34.66 9.63
N LEU A 18 -7.30 -33.58 9.16
CA LEU A 18 -7.29 -32.29 9.87
C LEU A 18 -8.72 -31.78 10.14
N ARG A 19 -9.71 -32.31 9.43
CA ARG A 19 -11.15 -32.11 9.67
C ARG A 19 -11.63 -32.66 11.03
N ASP A 20 -10.98 -33.70 11.55
CA ASP A 20 -11.32 -34.35 12.82
C ASP A 20 -10.82 -33.55 14.04
N LEU A 21 -9.89 -32.60 13.83
CA LEU A 21 -9.41 -31.65 14.84
C LEU A 21 -10.27 -30.37 14.91
N HIS A 22 -11.17 -30.18 13.94
CA HIS A 22 -12.15 -29.10 14.01
C HIS A 22 -13.27 -29.58 14.94
N PRO A 23 -13.68 -28.81 15.98
CA PRO A 23 -14.93 -29.12 16.66
C PRO A 23 -16.01 -29.25 15.59
N ALA A 24 -16.75 -30.36 15.60
CA ALA A 24 -17.90 -30.65 14.74
C ALA A 24 -19.09 -29.69 14.99
N ALA A 25 -18.80 -28.46 15.44
CA ALA A 25 -19.68 -27.35 15.22
C ALA A 25 -19.68 -27.12 13.70
N GLU A 26 -20.70 -27.67 13.02
CA GLU A 26 -21.24 -26.96 11.87
C GLU A 26 -21.24 -25.48 12.24
N PRO A 27 -20.71 -24.58 11.40
CA PRO A 27 -20.83 -23.16 11.66
C PRO A 27 -22.32 -22.88 11.69
N ALA A 28 -22.89 -22.86 12.90
CA ALA A 28 -24.14 -22.20 13.18
C ALA A 28 -23.81 -20.73 12.95
N LEU A 29 -23.87 -20.31 11.68
CA LEU A 29 -24.28 -18.97 11.34
C LEU A 29 -25.58 -18.81 12.12
N THR A 30 -25.49 -18.29 13.35
CA THR A 30 -26.66 -17.82 14.08
C THR A 30 -27.37 -16.96 13.07
N ALA A 31 -28.52 -17.42 12.59
CA ALA A 31 -29.24 -16.76 11.53
C ALA A 31 -29.29 -15.29 11.93
N ALA A 32 -28.65 -14.42 11.14
CA ALA A 32 -28.67 -13.00 11.41
C ALA A 32 -30.15 -12.66 11.68
N PRO A 33 -30.48 -11.93 12.76
CA PRO A 33 -31.87 -11.68 13.12
C PRO A 33 -32.67 -11.35 11.87
N VAL A 34 -33.85 -11.96 11.67
CA VAL A 34 -34.62 -11.83 10.43
C VAL A 34 -34.83 -10.35 10.08
N GLU A 35 -34.94 -9.50 11.09
CA GLU A 35 -34.98 -8.05 11.02
C GLU A 35 -33.70 -7.46 10.40
N LEU A 36 -32.52 -7.88 10.84
CA LEU A 36 -31.23 -7.44 10.28
C LEU A 36 -31.10 -7.86 8.83
N THR A 37 -31.42 -9.12 8.51
CA THR A 37 -31.38 -9.60 7.12
C THR A 37 -32.30 -8.79 6.22
N ARG A 38 -33.56 -8.58 6.65
CA ARG A 38 -34.53 -7.76 5.93
C ARG A 38 -34.05 -6.30 5.76
N TRP A 39 -33.47 -5.73 6.81
CA TRP A 39 -32.93 -4.38 6.77
C TRP A 39 -31.78 -4.28 5.76
N VAL A 40 -30.78 -5.18 5.81
CA VAL A 40 -29.66 -5.17 4.86
C VAL A 40 -30.15 -5.34 3.43
N THR A 41 -31.02 -6.32 3.16
CA THR A 41 -31.52 -6.55 1.80
C THR A 41 -32.29 -5.35 1.24
N SER A 42 -33.08 -4.66 2.08
CA SER A 42 -33.85 -3.47 1.65
C SER A 42 -33.01 -2.19 1.49
N HIS A 43 -31.80 -2.16 2.05
CA HIS A 43 -30.89 -1.01 1.97
C HIS A 43 -29.62 -1.30 1.15
N SER A 44 -29.55 -2.45 0.49
CA SER A 44 -28.43 -2.84 -0.38
C SER A 44 -28.73 -2.57 -1.85
N ALA A 45 -27.72 -2.14 -2.61
CA ALA A 45 -27.78 -2.14 -4.06
C ALA A 45 -27.19 -3.45 -4.60
N ARG A 46 -27.87 -4.06 -5.58
CA ARG A 46 -27.36 -5.24 -6.28
C ARG A 46 -26.38 -4.79 -7.36
N LEU A 47 -25.16 -5.32 -7.29
CA LEU A 47 -24.12 -5.08 -8.28
C LEU A 47 -24.18 -6.12 -9.40
N ALA A 48 -23.60 -5.77 -10.55
CA ALA A 48 -23.46 -6.69 -11.67
C ALA A 48 -22.63 -7.93 -11.28
N ASP A 49 -22.93 -9.05 -11.93
CA ASP A 49 -22.19 -10.31 -11.74
C ASP A 49 -20.75 -10.18 -12.26
N LEU A 50 -19.81 -10.74 -11.50
CA LEU A 50 -18.37 -10.79 -11.80
C LEU A 50 -17.85 -12.21 -12.06
N GLY A 51 -18.77 -13.15 -12.29
CA GLY A 51 -18.47 -14.54 -12.60
C GLY A 51 -17.62 -14.72 -13.88
N PRO A 52 -17.31 -15.98 -14.22
CA PRO A 52 -16.59 -16.30 -15.46
C PRO A 52 -17.30 -15.73 -16.69
N GLY A 53 -16.56 -15.02 -17.55
CA GLY A 53 -17.10 -14.39 -18.74
C GLY A 53 -17.81 -13.04 -18.52
N ALA A 54 -17.84 -12.52 -17.28
CA ALA A 54 -18.40 -11.21 -17.01
C ALA A 54 -17.66 -10.10 -17.79
N ASP A 55 -18.42 -9.24 -18.44
CA ASP A 55 -17.87 -8.07 -19.12
C ASP A 55 -17.47 -7.00 -18.09
N SER A 56 -16.18 -6.99 -17.79
CA SER A 56 -15.57 -6.00 -16.91
C SER A 56 -15.62 -4.55 -17.43
N GLU A 57 -15.83 -4.38 -18.74
CA GLU A 57 -16.02 -3.07 -19.39
C GLU A 57 -17.51 -2.76 -19.65
N GLY A 58 -18.41 -3.62 -19.18
CA GLY A 58 -19.85 -3.48 -19.37
C GLY A 58 -20.48 -2.25 -18.69
N PRO A 59 -21.81 -2.06 -18.84
CA PRO A 59 -22.52 -0.90 -18.32
C PRO A 59 -22.33 -0.69 -16.81
N LEU A 60 -22.36 0.57 -16.38
CA LEU A 60 -22.10 0.99 -14.98
C LEU A 60 -23.37 1.46 -14.24
N HIS A 61 -24.57 1.16 -14.77
CA HIS A 61 -25.83 1.64 -14.20
C HIS A 61 -26.11 1.11 -12.79
N ASP A 62 -25.62 -0.09 -12.47
CA ASP A 62 -25.67 -0.71 -11.15
C ASP A 62 -24.86 0.07 -10.09
N LEU A 63 -23.93 0.94 -10.51
CA LEU A 63 -23.10 1.77 -9.63
C LEU A 63 -23.67 3.18 -9.39
N GLU A 64 -24.78 3.57 -10.02
CA GLU A 64 -25.38 4.89 -9.78
C GLU A 64 -25.70 5.20 -8.31
N PRO A 65 -26.09 4.22 -7.44
CA PRO A 65 -26.22 4.48 -6.01
C PRO A 65 -24.95 5.01 -5.33
N LEU A 66 -23.76 4.78 -5.90
CA LEU A 66 -22.51 5.34 -5.39
C LEU A 66 -22.41 6.86 -5.61
N ARG A 67 -23.13 7.44 -6.57
CA ARG A 67 -23.08 8.88 -6.84
C ARG A 67 -23.46 9.70 -5.61
N ASP A 68 -24.57 9.32 -4.97
CA ASP A 68 -25.06 10.01 -3.77
C ASP A 68 -24.19 9.74 -2.55
N LEU A 69 -23.60 8.54 -2.47
CA LEU A 69 -22.65 8.18 -1.41
C LEU A 69 -21.35 8.99 -1.50
N VAL A 70 -20.84 9.19 -2.72
CA VAL A 70 -19.63 9.98 -2.98
C VAL A 70 -19.90 11.47 -2.77
N GLY A 71 -21.05 11.98 -3.23
CA GLY A 71 -21.42 13.38 -3.04
C GLY A 71 -20.38 14.35 -3.61
N ASP A 72 -19.90 15.29 -2.78
CA ASP A 72 -18.87 16.28 -3.10
C ASP A 72 -17.46 15.87 -2.64
N ALA A 73 -17.27 14.59 -2.28
CA ALA A 73 -15.99 14.10 -1.80
C ALA A 73 -14.90 14.28 -2.87
N ARG A 74 -13.80 14.95 -2.47
CA ARG A 74 -12.59 15.05 -3.30
C ARG A 74 -11.72 13.81 -3.23
N VAL A 75 -11.92 12.94 -2.25
CA VAL A 75 -11.19 11.68 -2.08
C VAL A 75 -12.18 10.56 -1.85
N VAL A 76 -12.08 9.50 -2.66
CA VAL A 76 -12.81 8.25 -2.44
C VAL A 76 -11.80 7.15 -2.19
N ALA A 77 -11.82 6.56 -0.99
CA ALA A 77 -10.94 5.45 -0.62
C ALA A 77 -11.61 4.10 -0.96
N LEU A 78 -10.96 3.32 -1.80
CA LEU A 78 -11.37 1.98 -2.21
C LEU A 78 -10.55 0.94 -1.46
N GLY A 79 -11.17 0.31 -0.47
CA GLY A 79 -10.56 -0.79 0.30
C GLY A 79 -10.84 -2.16 -0.34
N GLU A 80 -9.95 -3.13 -0.11
CA GLU A 80 -10.20 -4.56 -0.34
C GLU A 80 -10.05 -5.35 0.96
N SER A 81 -10.77 -6.46 1.10
CA SER A 81 -10.70 -7.29 2.32
C SER A 81 -9.49 -8.23 2.33
N SER A 82 -8.96 -8.56 1.16
CA SER A 82 -7.78 -9.39 0.98
C SER A 82 -7.13 -9.07 -0.36
N HIS A 83 -5.81 -9.19 -0.42
CA HIS A 83 -5.08 -9.09 -1.67
C HIS A 83 -5.32 -10.30 -2.57
N GLN A 84 -5.05 -10.12 -3.87
CA GLN A 84 -5.00 -11.19 -4.88
C GLN A 84 -6.33 -11.92 -5.11
N ILE A 85 -7.46 -11.29 -4.77
CA ILE A 85 -8.79 -11.78 -5.11
C ILE A 85 -9.25 -11.14 -6.42
N ARG A 86 -9.48 -11.98 -7.43
CA ARG A 86 -9.92 -11.55 -8.77
C ARG A 86 -11.14 -10.63 -8.72
N GLU A 87 -12.16 -11.01 -7.96
CA GLU A 87 -13.43 -10.28 -7.86
C GLU A 87 -13.23 -8.86 -7.31
N PHE A 88 -12.29 -8.68 -6.37
CA PHE A 88 -11.95 -7.36 -5.85
C PHE A 88 -11.24 -6.51 -6.89
N GLY A 89 -10.32 -7.09 -7.68
CA GLY A 89 -9.69 -6.41 -8.81
C GLY A 89 -10.71 -5.97 -9.87
N LEU A 90 -11.63 -6.85 -10.23
CA LEU A 90 -12.70 -6.57 -11.19
C LEU A 90 -13.67 -5.50 -10.70
N MET A 91 -14.15 -5.60 -9.45
CA MET A 91 -15.06 -4.61 -8.86
C MET A 91 -14.37 -3.24 -8.74
N ARG A 92 -13.12 -3.21 -8.26
CA ARG A 92 -12.32 -1.99 -8.18
C ARG A 92 -12.18 -1.30 -9.53
N ARG A 93 -11.92 -2.05 -10.61
CA ARG A 93 -11.91 -1.49 -11.96
C ARG A 93 -13.25 -0.86 -12.33
N ARG A 94 -14.38 -1.54 -12.07
CA ARG A 94 -15.73 -1.00 -12.36
C ARG A 94 -16.00 0.29 -11.58
N ILE A 95 -15.67 0.31 -10.28
CA ILE A 95 -15.83 1.50 -9.45
C ILE A 95 -14.91 2.63 -9.94
N LEU A 96 -13.64 2.35 -10.23
CA LEU A 96 -12.70 3.32 -10.77
C LEU A 96 -13.20 3.94 -12.08
N ARG A 97 -13.71 3.12 -13.00
CA ARG A 97 -14.36 3.58 -14.23
C ARG A 97 -15.53 4.52 -13.93
N PHE A 98 -16.40 4.16 -13.00
CA PHE A 98 -17.53 5.01 -12.62
C PHE A 98 -17.06 6.36 -12.06
N LEU A 99 -16.08 6.36 -11.16
CA LEU A 99 -15.50 7.59 -10.59
C LEU A 99 -14.90 8.48 -11.68
N ILE A 100 -14.14 7.91 -12.62
CA ILE A 100 -13.51 8.67 -13.71
C ILE A 100 -14.54 9.15 -14.73
N GLU A 101 -15.29 8.22 -15.34
CA GLU A 101 -16.18 8.49 -16.47
C GLU A 101 -17.44 9.28 -16.07
N ARG A 102 -17.95 9.10 -14.84
CA ARG A 102 -19.24 9.67 -14.41
C ARG A 102 -19.12 10.76 -13.34
N LEU A 103 -18.07 10.75 -12.53
CA LEU A 103 -17.86 11.70 -11.45
C LEU A 103 -16.62 12.60 -11.64
N GLY A 104 -15.84 12.42 -12.71
CA GLY A 104 -14.75 13.33 -13.08
C GLY A 104 -13.51 13.25 -12.19
N PHE A 105 -13.25 12.11 -11.56
CA PHE A 105 -12.00 11.87 -10.85
C PHE A 105 -10.81 11.79 -11.82
N THR A 106 -9.69 12.43 -11.47
CA THR A 106 -8.54 12.61 -12.38
C THR A 106 -7.22 12.05 -11.85
N VAL A 107 -7.24 11.45 -10.67
CA VAL A 107 -6.07 10.77 -10.08
C VAL A 107 -6.50 9.41 -9.60
N TYR A 108 -5.77 8.37 -9.99
CA TYR A 108 -5.84 7.04 -9.43
C TYR A 108 -4.60 6.81 -8.55
N ALA A 109 -4.77 6.95 -7.24
CA ALA A 109 -3.72 6.66 -6.28
C ALA A 109 -3.84 5.22 -5.78
N MET A 110 -2.75 4.46 -5.75
CA MET A 110 -2.74 3.06 -5.34
C MET A 110 -1.70 2.84 -4.23
N GLU A 111 -1.99 1.93 -3.29
CA GLU A 111 -1.00 1.36 -2.36
C GLU A 111 0.04 0.55 -3.14
N TYR A 112 0.91 1.29 -3.79
CA TYR A 112 2.00 0.86 -4.64
C TYR A 112 3.14 1.83 -4.39
N GLY A 113 4.38 1.34 -4.50
CA GLY A 113 5.56 2.13 -4.17
C GLY A 113 5.59 3.43 -4.97
N ALA A 114 5.88 4.55 -4.30
CA ALA A 114 5.84 5.87 -4.94
C ALA A 114 6.84 6.00 -6.11
N ALA A 115 8.00 5.35 -6.03
CA ALA A 115 8.98 5.34 -7.12
C ALA A 115 8.50 4.50 -8.30
N GLU A 116 8.04 3.28 -8.04
CA GLU A 116 7.50 2.39 -9.06
C GLU A 116 6.26 2.99 -9.73
N GLY A 117 5.43 3.69 -8.96
CA GLY A 117 4.23 4.36 -9.46
C GLY A 117 4.53 5.49 -10.45
N ARG A 118 5.69 6.16 -10.39
CA ARG A 118 6.07 7.15 -11.40
C ARG A 118 6.32 6.52 -12.77
N ALA A 119 6.90 5.32 -12.81
CA ALA A 119 7.10 4.58 -14.06
C ALA A 119 5.76 4.14 -14.66
N VAL A 120 4.85 3.66 -13.81
CA VAL A 120 3.47 3.32 -14.22
C VAL A 120 2.72 4.56 -14.73
N ASP A 121 2.85 5.69 -14.04
CA ASP A 121 2.23 6.96 -14.47
C ASP A 121 2.73 7.38 -15.85
N ALA A 122 4.05 7.42 -16.06
CA ALA A 122 4.63 7.72 -17.36
C ALA A 122 4.09 6.80 -18.46
N TRP A 123 3.93 5.50 -18.17
CA TRP A 123 3.35 4.54 -19.09
C TRP A 123 1.87 4.84 -19.37
N VAL A 124 1.02 5.08 -18.38
CA VAL A 124 -0.41 5.40 -18.64
C VAL A 124 -0.59 6.76 -19.35
N GLN A 125 0.40 7.66 -19.29
CA GLN A 125 0.43 8.90 -20.06
C GLN A 125 0.92 8.72 -21.52
N GLY A 126 1.20 7.49 -21.96
CA GLY A 126 1.62 7.21 -23.34
C GLY A 126 3.12 6.96 -23.51
N GLY A 127 3.89 6.91 -22.42
CA GLY A 127 5.31 6.52 -22.44
C GLY A 127 5.56 5.11 -23.00
N SER A 128 6.81 4.81 -23.33
CA SER A 128 7.22 3.48 -23.80
C SER A 128 7.30 2.44 -22.67
N GLY A 129 7.54 1.18 -23.03
CA GLY A 129 7.70 0.06 -22.10
C GLY A 129 6.51 -0.89 -22.06
N ASP A 130 6.69 -2.00 -21.37
CA ASP A 130 5.66 -3.00 -21.11
C ASP A 130 5.12 -2.84 -19.67
N ILE A 131 3.80 -2.86 -19.52
CA ILE A 131 3.18 -2.77 -18.20
C ILE A 131 3.42 -4.05 -17.39
N ASP A 132 3.50 -5.21 -18.04
CA ASP A 132 3.69 -6.47 -17.33
C ASP A 132 5.10 -6.54 -16.71
N ASP A 133 6.10 -5.93 -17.35
CA ASP A 133 7.45 -5.76 -16.79
C ASP A 133 7.47 -4.79 -15.60
N LEU A 134 6.71 -3.69 -15.68
CA LEU A 134 6.60 -2.71 -14.58
C LEU A 134 5.88 -3.28 -13.36
N LEU A 135 4.93 -4.18 -13.57
CA LEU A 135 4.17 -4.85 -12.51
C LEU A 135 4.80 -6.16 -12.04
N ALA A 136 5.88 -6.60 -12.71
CA ALA A 136 6.58 -7.81 -12.38
C ALA A 136 7.08 -7.76 -10.92
N PRO A 137 7.21 -8.92 -10.26
CA PRO A 137 7.86 -8.99 -8.97
C PRO A 137 9.24 -8.32 -9.02
N ALA A 138 9.51 -7.40 -8.11
CA ALA A 138 10.88 -6.97 -7.89
C ALA A 138 11.69 -8.21 -7.47
N ASN A 139 12.60 -8.64 -8.35
CA ASN A 139 13.57 -9.66 -7.99
C ASN A 139 14.44 -9.04 -6.90
N GLY A 140 14.30 -9.51 -5.65
CA GLY A 140 15.26 -9.22 -4.60
C GLY A 140 16.64 -9.49 -5.18
N GLY A 141 17.46 -8.45 -5.29
CA GLY A 141 18.77 -8.52 -5.92
C GLY A 141 19.70 -9.39 -5.10
N ALA A 142 19.71 -10.69 -5.38
CA ALA A 142 20.88 -11.52 -5.26
C ALA A 142 20.96 -12.33 -6.55
N GLN A 143 21.43 -11.67 -7.62
CA GLN A 143 22.14 -12.39 -8.67
C GLN A 143 23.49 -12.76 -8.06
N GLY A 144 23.49 -13.78 -7.20
CA GLY A 144 24.72 -14.38 -6.72
C GLY A 144 25.39 -15.03 -7.91
N ASN A 145 26.58 -14.58 -8.26
CA ASN A 145 27.53 -15.39 -9.00
C ASN A 145 27.94 -16.55 -8.07
N GLY A 146 27.10 -17.58 -8.01
CA GLY A 146 27.32 -18.79 -7.22
C GLY A 146 26.64 -19.95 -7.93
N ALA A 147 27.44 -20.84 -8.49
CA ALA A 147 27.01 -22.03 -9.20
C ALA A 147 26.56 -23.12 -8.20
N ASP A 148 25.59 -22.80 -7.35
CA ASP A 148 25.21 -23.65 -6.22
C ASP A 148 23.73 -23.38 -5.90
N GLY A 149 22.82 -24.05 -6.61
CA GLY A 149 21.38 -23.80 -6.61
C GLY A 149 20.64 -24.12 -5.29
N ALA A 150 20.91 -23.37 -4.22
CA ALA A 150 20.24 -23.52 -2.93
C ALA A 150 19.89 -22.18 -2.21
N GLY A 151 19.81 -21.06 -2.93
CA GLY A 151 19.31 -19.78 -2.41
C GLY A 151 17.96 -19.45 -3.04
N GLY A 152 16.85 -19.83 -2.41
CA GLY A 152 15.51 -19.53 -2.90
C GLY A 152 15.25 -18.02 -2.91
N SER A 153 15.43 -17.37 -4.06
CA SER A 153 14.95 -16.00 -4.27
C SER A 153 13.43 -16.02 -4.08
N VAL A 154 12.93 -15.45 -2.99
CA VAL A 154 11.50 -15.22 -2.81
C VAL A 154 11.09 -14.20 -3.86
N LYS A 155 10.65 -14.69 -5.03
CA LYS A 155 10.01 -13.87 -6.05
C LYS A 155 8.85 -13.17 -5.37
N GLY A 156 8.79 -11.84 -5.44
CA GLY A 156 7.62 -11.10 -4.99
C GLY A 156 6.35 -11.66 -5.64
N LEU A 157 5.19 -11.41 -5.03
CA LEU A 157 3.93 -11.97 -5.53
C LEU A 157 3.43 -11.32 -6.84
N GLY A 158 4.10 -10.25 -7.30
CA GLY A 158 3.64 -9.46 -8.45
C GLY A 158 2.29 -8.79 -8.19
N GLN A 159 1.81 -8.03 -9.16
CA GLN A 159 0.44 -7.54 -9.12
C GLN A 159 -0.51 -8.54 -9.81
N PRO A 160 -1.77 -8.66 -9.34
CA PRO A 160 -2.77 -9.50 -10.01
C PRO A 160 -2.99 -9.05 -11.46
N ALA A 161 -3.38 -9.98 -12.33
CA ALA A 161 -3.64 -9.69 -13.75
C ALA A 161 -4.65 -8.54 -13.93
N GLU A 162 -5.63 -8.45 -13.03
CA GLU A 162 -6.65 -7.41 -13.02
C GLU A 162 -6.07 -5.99 -12.82
N CYS A 163 -4.91 -5.85 -12.15
CA CYS A 163 -4.20 -4.58 -12.06
C CYS A 163 -3.66 -4.16 -13.44
N GLY A 164 -3.02 -5.08 -14.17
CA GLY A 164 -2.52 -4.83 -15.53
C GLY A 164 -3.66 -4.47 -16.49
N ASP A 165 -4.79 -5.17 -16.42
CA ASP A 165 -5.97 -4.88 -17.23
C ASP A 165 -6.57 -3.50 -16.92
N THR A 166 -6.60 -3.12 -15.65
CA THR A 166 -7.05 -1.79 -15.22
C THR A 166 -6.14 -0.70 -15.79
N LEU A 167 -4.83 -0.89 -15.76
CA LEU A 167 -3.88 0.09 -16.28
C LEU A 167 -3.90 0.16 -17.81
N ARG A 168 -4.07 -0.97 -18.51
CA ARG A 168 -4.31 -1.00 -19.96
C ARG A 168 -5.57 -0.24 -20.35
N TRP A 169 -6.67 -0.43 -19.62
CA TRP A 169 -7.87 0.37 -19.80
C TRP A 169 -7.61 1.87 -19.54
N LEU A 170 -6.92 2.20 -18.45
CA LEU A 170 -6.61 3.60 -18.10
C LEU A 170 -5.76 4.30 -19.17
N ARG A 171 -4.76 3.60 -19.72
CA ARG A 171 -3.96 4.11 -20.84
C ARG A 171 -4.82 4.37 -22.09
N ARG A 172 -5.74 3.46 -22.43
CA ARG A 172 -6.70 3.67 -23.54
C ARG A 172 -7.59 4.89 -23.28
N HIS A 173 -8.13 5.01 -22.07
CA HIS A 173 -8.92 6.17 -21.65
C HIS A 173 -8.14 7.48 -21.82
N ASN A 174 -6.91 7.53 -21.30
CA ASN A 174 -6.05 8.71 -21.36
C ASN A 174 -5.72 9.15 -22.79
N SER A 175 -5.61 8.22 -23.74
CA SER A 175 -5.27 8.55 -25.14
C SER A 175 -6.29 9.46 -25.84
N GLY A 176 -7.55 9.47 -25.38
CA GLY A 176 -8.63 10.32 -25.92
C GLY A 176 -9.18 11.33 -24.92
N ALA A 177 -8.65 11.39 -23.70
CA ALA A 177 -9.20 12.22 -22.64
C ALA A 177 -8.69 13.67 -22.73
N ALA A 178 -9.58 14.65 -22.61
CA ALA A 178 -9.19 16.06 -22.49
C ALA A 178 -8.41 16.35 -21.19
N GLN A 179 -8.69 15.57 -20.14
CA GLN A 179 -7.95 15.58 -18.88
C GLN A 179 -7.54 14.13 -18.56
N PRO A 180 -6.33 13.71 -18.96
CA PRO A 180 -5.81 12.39 -18.65
C PRO A 180 -5.72 12.16 -17.15
N VAL A 181 -6.07 10.95 -16.71
CA VAL A 181 -5.98 10.52 -15.33
C VAL A 181 -4.53 10.19 -14.99
N ARG A 182 -4.04 10.74 -13.87
CA ARG A 182 -2.71 10.41 -13.32
C ARG A 182 -2.75 9.13 -12.51
N PHE A 183 -1.73 8.30 -12.61
CA PHE A 183 -1.49 7.22 -11.66
C PHE A 183 -0.51 7.69 -10.59
N VAL A 184 -0.75 7.33 -9.33
CA VAL A 184 0.18 7.65 -8.25
C VAL A 184 0.36 6.48 -7.31
N GLY A 185 1.61 6.05 -7.10
CA GLY A 185 1.94 5.20 -5.96
C GLY A 185 2.04 6.05 -4.69
N CYS A 186 1.33 5.67 -3.63
CA CYS A 186 1.40 6.38 -2.34
C CYS A 186 2.15 5.62 -1.24
N ASP A 187 2.66 4.42 -1.53
CA ASP A 187 3.28 3.56 -0.52
C ASP A 187 4.81 3.60 -0.54
N ILE A 188 5.42 2.96 0.46
CA ILE A 188 6.85 2.67 0.50
C ILE A 188 7.25 1.68 -0.63
N PRO A 189 8.50 1.76 -1.13
CA PRO A 189 8.97 0.92 -2.23
C PRO A 189 8.84 -0.57 -1.94
N THR A 190 8.47 -1.33 -2.97
CA THR A 190 8.46 -2.80 -3.00
C THR A 190 7.69 -3.40 -1.81
N ALA A 191 6.56 -2.78 -1.42
CA ALA A 191 5.78 -3.17 -0.23
C ALA A 191 6.65 -3.30 1.05
N GLY A 192 7.64 -2.42 1.19
CA GLY A 192 8.62 -2.40 2.28
C GLY A 192 9.78 -3.39 2.15
N GLY A 193 9.90 -4.08 1.02
CA GLY A 193 10.90 -5.12 0.79
C GLY A 193 12.29 -4.61 0.42
N SER A 194 12.42 -3.41 -0.16
CA SER A 194 13.71 -2.87 -0.58
C SER A 194 13.75 -1.34 -0.49
N LEU A 195 14.91 -0.77 -0.17
CA LEU A 195 15.16 0.67 -0.23
C LEU A 195 15.76 1.10 -1.58
N ARG A 196 16.27 0.16 -2.36
CA ARG A 196 17.02 0.45 -3.60
C ARG A 196 16.22 1.23 -4.65
N PRO A 197 14.92 0.94 -4.92
CA PRO A 197 14.15 1.68 -5.93
C PRO A 197 14.02 3.19 -5.67
N VAL A 198 14.14 3.61 -4.41
CA VAL A 198 14.11 5.03 -4.03
C VAL A 198 15.51 5.61 -3.79
N LEU A 199 16.49 4.80 -3.39
CA LEU A 199 17.85 5.28 -3.15
C LEU A 199 18.68 5.42 -4.43
N GLU A 200 18.49 4.57 -5.45
CA GLU A 200 19.22 4.70 -6.73
C GLU A 200 18.95 6.04 -7.45
N PRO A 201 17.68 6.48 -7.62
CA PRO A 201 17.40 7.81 -8.18
C PRO A 201 17.98 8.95 -7.35
N VAL A 202 17.96 8.82 -6.02
CA VAL A 202 18.54 9.82 -5.10
C VAL A 202 20.06 9.88 -5.28
N ALA A 203 20.75 8.76 -5.48
CA ALA A 203 22.18 8.73 -5.75
C ALA A 203 22.54 9.50 -7.04
N ALA A 204 21.76 9.29 -8.11
CA ALA A 204 21.93 10.03 -9.36
C ALA A 204 21.74 11.54 -9.16
N TYR A 205 20.71 11.95 -8.43
CA TYR A 205 20.47 13.35 -8.08
C TYR A 205 21.63 13.96 -7.26
N LEU A 206 22.09 13.25 -6.23
CA LEU A 206 23.16 13.73 -5.35
C LEU A 206 24.51 13.81 -6.04
N THR A 207 24.78 12.96 -7.03
CA THR A 207 26.02 13.04 -7.83
C THR A 207 26.18 14.41 -8.50
N ALA A 208 25.07 15.03 -8.92
CA ALA A 208 25.08 16.36 -9.52
C ALA A 208 24.96 17.49 -8.49
N VAL A 209 24.15 17.31 -7.45
CA VAL A 209 23.75 18.41 -6.54
C VAL A 209 24.65 18.51 -5.30
N ASP A 210 24.97 17.37 -4.70
CA ASP A 210 25.72 17.28 -3.45
C ASP A 210 26.40 15.90 -3.26
N PRO A 211 27.57 15.71 -3.89
CA PRO A 211 28.34 14.47 -3.74
C PRO A 211 28.74 14.17 -2.29
N GLY A 212 28.81 15.20 -1.42
CA GLY A 212 29.15 15.05 0.00
C GLY A 212 28.07 14.32 0.81
N ALA A 213 26.85 14.16 0.26
CA ALA A 213 25.78 13.37 0.86
C ALA A 213 25.86 11.87 0.52
N LEU A 214 26.57 11.49 -0.56
CA LEU A 214 26.66 10.11 -1.04
C LEU A 214 27.18 9.11 -0.02
N PRO A 215 28.12 9.43 0.89
CA PRO A 215 28.53 8.49 1.94
C PRO A 215 27.37 7.98 2.80
N PHE A 216 26.39 8.83 3.15
CA PHE A 216 25.22 8.41 3.92
C PHE A 216 24.32 7.47 3.12
N LEU A 217 24.12 7.78 1.84
CA LEU A 217 23.32 6.95 0.94
C LEU A 217 23.99 5.58 0.70
N ASN A 218 25.30 5.56 0.46
CA ASN A 218 26.05 4.34 0.23
C ASN A 218 26.04 3.44 1.46
N THR A 219 26.18 3.98 2.67
CA THR A 219 25.99 3.20 3.91
C THR A 219 24.59 2.60 4.00
N ALA A 220 23.55 3.34 3.59
CA ALA A 220 22.19 2.82 3.60
C ALA A 220 22.01 1.67 2.59
N LEU A 221 22.55 1.78 1.37
CA LEU A 221 22.52 0.71 0.37
C LEU A 221 23.31 -0.51 0.84
N GLU A 222 24.55 -0.33 1.32
CA GLU A 222 25.42 -1.41 1.81
C GLU A 222 24.74 -2.28 2.87
N ILE A 223 24.02 -1.66 3.82
CA ILE A 223 23.34 -2.39 4.88
C ILE A 223 22.00 -2.98 4.42
N SER A 224 21.24 -2.27 3.57
CA SER A 224 19.87 -2.65 3.23
C SER A 224 19.75 -3.63 2.07
N GLU A 225 20.68 -3.64 1.12
CA GLU A 225 20.63 -4.54 -0.04
C GLU A 225 20.66 -6.03 0.33
N PRO A 226 21.53 -6.50 1.26
CA PRO A 226 21.52 -7.91 1.68
C PRO A 226 20.21 -8.35 2.35
N LEU A 227 19.40 -7.41 2.82
CA LEU A 227 18.12 -7.65 3.50
C LEU A 227 16.93 -7.61 2.52
N ALA A 228 17.17 -7.21 1.26
CA ALA A 228 16.11 -6.86 0.34
C ALA A 228 15.29 -8.08 -0.09
N GLY A 229 13.99 -7.87 -0.30
CA GLY A 229 13.10 -8.85 -0.87
C GLY A 229 11.86 -8.23 -1.51
N GLY A 230 10.91 -9.07 -1.92
CA GLY A 230 9.70 -8.63 -2.61
C GLY A 230 8.58 -8.10 -1.69
N THR A 231 8.73 -8.24 -0.38
CA THR A 231 7.80 -7.72 0.64
C THR A 231 8.57 -7.39 1.92
N VAL A 232 7.98 -6.58 2.81
CA VAL A 232 8.53 -6.28 4.14
C VAL A 232 8.88 -7.50 4.99
N MET A 233 8.28 -8.68 4.72
CA MET A 233 8.56 -9.89 5.50
C MET A 233 10.01 -10.36 5.38
N VAL A 234 10.61 -10.24 4.19
CA VAL A 234 12.00 -10.67 3.96
C VAL A 234 12.99 -9.86 4.82
N PRO A 235 13.03 -8.52 4.74
CA PRO A 235 13.90 -7.72 5.61
C PRO A 235 13.51 -7.83 7.08
N THR A 236 12.24 -8.08 7.41
CA THR A 236 11.81 -8.33 8.80
C THR A 236 12.56 -9.53 9.40
N TYR A 237 12.53 -10.69 8.73
CA TYR A 237 13.24 -11.87 9.21
C TYR A 237 14.77 -11.70 9.19
N ALA A 238 15.31 -11.08 8.13
CA ALA A 238 16.74 -10.85 8.02
C ALA A 238 17.27 -9.94 9.16
N ARG A 239 16.48 -8.94 9.58
CA ARG A 239 16.82 -8.05 10.70
C ARG A 239 16.90 -8.74 12.06
N LEU A 240 16.18 -9.84 12.27
CA LEU A 240 16.26 -10.58 13.54
C LEU A 240 17.66 -11.10 13.84
N GLY A 241 18.49 -11.30 12.80
CA GLY A 241 19.89 -11.72 12.93
C GLY A 241 20.92 -10.59 12.86
N LEU A 242 20.49 -9.32 12.75
CA LEU A 242 21.40 -8.18 12.67
C LEU A 242 21.70 -7.60 14.04
N GLU A 243 22.98 -7.34 14.30
CA GLU A 243 23.43 -6.59 15.46
C GLU A 243 22.72 -5.23 15.55
N PRO A 244 22.24 -4.82 16.75
CA PRO A 244 21.55 -3.54 16.93
C PRO A 244 22.34 -2.35 16.39
N ALA A 245 23.66 -2.36 16.57
CA ALA A 245 24.55 -1.29 16.08
C ALA A 245 24.58 -1.16 14.54
N VAL A 246 24.32 -2.25 13.79
CA VAL A 246 24.21 -2.20 12.32
C VAL A 246 22.87 -1.60 11.93
N GLN A 247 21.79 -2.00 12.61
CA GLN A 247 20.47 -1.42 12.38
C GLN A 247 20.47 0.09 12.66
N ASP A 248 21.09 0.51 13.77
CA ASP A 248 21.17 1.91 14.16
C ASP A 248 22.02 2.73 13.19
N ARG A 249 23.05 2.13 12.60
CA ARG A 249 23.86 2.78 11.55
C ARG A 249 23.05 3.05 10.29
N LEU A 250 22.18 2.12 9.86
CA LEU A 250 21.25 2.34 8.75
C LEU A 250 20.28 3.49 9.07
N THR A 251 19.63 3.43 10.23
CA THR A 251 18.68 4.47 10.65
C THR A 251 19.37 5.85 10.74
N ALA A 252 20.59 5.91 11.30
CA ALA A 252 21.36 7.14 11.40
C ALA A 252 21.78 7.67 10.02
N ALA A 253 22.19 6.81 9.09
CA ALA A 253 22.55 7.21 7.73
C ALA A 253 21.36 7.83 7.00
N LEU A 254 20.18 7.20 7.06
CA LEU A 254 18.95 7.73 6.47
C LEU A 254 18.47 9.02 7.14
N ALA A 255 18.61 9.13 8.47
CA ALA A 255 18.27 10.36 9.20
C ALA A 255 19.18 11.53 8.81
N ARG A 256 20.50 11.28 8.64
CA ARG A 256 21.46 12.30 8.17
C ARG A 256 21.18 12.70 6.73
N LEU A 257 20.80 11.74 5.88
CA LEU A 257 20.39 11.99 4.51
C LEU A 257 19.16 12.90 4.48
N LEU A 258 18.11 12.55 5.23
CA LEU A 258 16.89 13.37 5.33
C LEU A 258 17.19 14.77 5.87
N GLY A 259 17.98 14.88 6.96
CA GLY A 259 18.38 16.17 7.53
C GLY A 259 19.11 17.05 6.51
N ARG A 260 20.00 16.46 5.71
CA ARG A 260 20.72 17.20 4.67
C ARG A 260 19.78 17.74 3.59
N PHE A 261 18.81 16.94 3.14
CA PHE A 261 17.78 17.39 2.19
C PHE A 261 16.88 18.50 2.76
N THR A 262 16.57 18.48 4.06
CA THR A 262 15.74 19.52 4.70
C THR A 262 16.53 20.80 4.94
N ASP A 263 17.76 20.69 5.44
CA ASP A 263 18.58 21.84 5.84
C ASP A 263 19.13 22.61 4.65
N LEU A 264 19.40 21.91 3.53
CA LEU A 264 19.94 22.50 2.30
C LEU A 264 18.89 22.68 1.21
N ARG A 265 17.61 22.81 1.58
CA ARG A 265 16.48 22.91 0.65
C ARG A 265 16.68 23.96 -0.45
N GLU A 266 17.10 25.17 -0.08
CA GLU A 266 17.28 26.27 -1.03
C GLU A 266 18.40 25.96 -2.03
N VAL A 267 19.55 25.49 -1.53
CA VAL A 267 20.71 25.10 -2.35
C VAL A 267 20.36 23.95 -3.30
N TYR A 268 19.65 22.94 -2.81
CA TYR A 268 19.25 21.79 -3.62
C TYR A 268 18.21 22.16 -4.67
N THR A 269 17.28 23.06 -4.34
CA THR A 269 16.29 23.60 -5.27
C THR A 269 16.94 24.45 -6.35
N GLU A 270 17.92 25.28 -6.00
CA GLU A 270 18.67 26.11 -6.94
C GLU A 270 19.51 25.28 -7.92
N ARG A 271 20.24 24.28 -7.41
CA ARG A 271 21.15 23.45 -8.22
C ARG A 271 20.43 22.38 -9.04
N GLY A 272 19.45 21.72 -8.44
CA GLY A 272 18.76 20.57 -9.03
C GLY A 272 17.39 20.88 -9.64
N GLY A 273 16.84 22.08 -9.37
CA GLY A 273 15.46 22.43 -9.72
C GLY A 273 14.45 21.94 -8.68
N ALA A 274 13.35 22.70 -8.55
CA ALA A 274 12.33 22.46 -7.52
C ALA A 274 11.62 21.10 -7.64
N GLU A 275 11.34 20.66 -8.86
CA GLU A 275 10.64 19.39 -9.12
C GLU A 275 11.52 18.17 -8.84
N ALA A 276 12.78 18.20 -9.29
CA ALA A 276 13.74 17.14 -9.02
C ALA A 276 14.07 17.06 -7.52
N TYR A 277 14.23 18.21 -6.85
CA TYR A 277 14.37 18.26 -5.40
C TYR A 277 13.16 17.65 -4.69
N ALA A 278 11.93 18.03 -5.08
CA ALA A 278 10.71 17.50 -4.46
C ALA A 278 10.60 15.98 -4.63
N THR A 279 10.98 15.46 -5.81
CA THR A 279 10.99 14.02 -6.10
C THR A 279 12.03 13.30 -5.24
N ALA A 280 13.27 13.79 -5.22
CA ALA A 280 14.34 13.19 -4.43
C ALA A 280 14.05 13.25 -2.91
N LEU A 281 13.46 14.34 -2.42
CA LEU A 281 13.01 14.43 -1.02
C LEU A 281 11.91 13.42 -0.71
N SER A 282 10.95 13.23 -1.61
CA SER A 282 9.91 12.20 -1.47
C SER A 282 10.52 10.81 -1.35
N ASP A 283 11.51 10.50 -2.19
CA ASP A 283 12.20 9.21 -2.19
C ASP A 283 13.02 8.98 -0.91
N VAL A 284 13.68 10.02 -0.38
CA VAL A 284 14.37 9.95 0.91
C VAL A 284 13.39 9.72 2.06
N ARG A 285 12.22 10.38 2.05
CA ARG A 285 11.15 10.14 3.05
C ARG A 285 10.61 8.71 2.96
N ALA A 286 10.45 8.18 1.75
CA ALA A 286 10.06 6.80 1.53
C ALA A 286 11.10 5.84 2.13
N ALA A 287 12.39 6.04 1.86
CA ALA A 287 13.48 5.22 2.39
C ALA A 287 13.51 5.20 3.94
N VAL A 288 13.37 6.37 4.57
CA VAL A 288 13.29 6.50 6.04
C VAL A 288 12.07 5.77 6.59
N THR A 289 10.92 5.86 5.91
CA THR A 289 9.69 5.19 6.33
C THR A 289 9.80 3.67 6.16
N THR A 290 10.45 3.20 5.09
CA THR A 290 10.75 1.79 4.88
C THR A 290 11.60 1.21 6.01
N ASP A 291 12.70 1.87 6.39
CA ASP A 291 13.55 1.43 7.50
C ASP A 291 12.76 1.32 8.81
N ARG A 292 11.96 2.34 9.15
CA ARG A 292 11.09 2.33 10.34
C ARG A 292 10.09 1.19 10.31
N THR A 293 9.47 0.94 9.15
CA THR A 293 8.48 -0.13 8.98
C THR A 293 9.13 -1.50 9.15
N GLN A 294 10.27 -1.74 8.52
CA GLN A 294 11.02 -2.99 8.63
C GLN A 294 11.48 -3.24 10.08
N ARG A 295 11.97 -2.20 10.77
CA ARG A 295 12.38 -2.30 12.18
C ARG A 295 11.18 -2.60 13.09
N ALA A 296 10.09 -1.86 12.97
CA ALA A 296 8.90 -2.06 13.79
C ALA A 296 8.29 -3.46 13.60
N MET A 297 8.34 -4.02 12.38
CA MET A 297 7.94 -5.40 12.15
C MET A 297 8.89 -6.41 12.81
N ALA A 298 10.21 -6.20 12.71
CA ALA A 298 11.19 -7.09 13.33
C ALA A 298 11.07 -7.09 14.86
N GLU A 299 10.89 -5.92 15.46
CA GLU A 299 10.65 -5.75 16.90
C GLU A 299 9.38 -6.50 17.34
N ALA A 300 8.28 -6.34 16.61
CA ALA A 300 7.04 -7.07 16.90
C ALA A 300 7.22 -8.60 16.82
N PHE A 301 7.99 -9.10 15.84
CA PHE A 301 8.31 -10.53 15.71
C PHE A 301 9.25 -11.04 16.80
N ALA A 302 10.13 -10.17 17.32
CA ALA A 302 10.97 -10.46 18.47
C ALA A 302 10.20 -10.41 19.81
N GLY A 303 8.91 -10.06 19.79
CA GLY A 303 8.06 -10.03 20.98
C GLY A 303 8.24 -8.77 21.84
N THR A 304 8.62 -7.63 21.24
CA THR A 304 8.70 -6.37 21.98
C THR A 304 7.35 -5.97 22.58
N PRO A 305 7.34 -5.40 23.80
CA PRO A 305 6.10 -5.11 24.53
C PRO A 305 5.24 -4.03 23.88
N ASP A 306 5.83 -3.18 23.03
CA ASP A 306 5.13 -2.09 22.33
C ASP A 306 4.26 -2.59 21.15
N GLY A 307 4.40 -3.87 20.78
CA GLY A 307 3.62 -4.50 19.71
C GLY A 307 3.93 -3.94 18.31
N LEU A 308 3.05 -4.26 17.36
CA LEU A 308 3.21 -3.86 15.96
C LEU A 308 2.86 -2.37 15.74
N ASN A 309 3.88 -1.53 15.55
CA ASN A 309 3.70 -0.09 15.25
C ASN A 309 3.93 0.22 13.75
N LEU A 310 2.86 0.12 12.96
CA LEU A 310 2.89 0.48 11.52
C LEU A 310 2.41 1.90 11.22
N SER A 311 2.17 2.72 12.26
CA SER A 311 1.58 4.07 12.11
C SER A 311 2.41 5.01 11.23
N ALA A 312 3.73 4.79 11.15
CA ALA A 312 4.62 5.58 10.30
C ALA A 312 4.34 5.36 8.80
N ARG A 313 4.06 4.11 8.37
CA ARG A 313 3.71 3.80 6.97
C ARG A 313 2.35 4.38 6.60
N GLU A 314 1.36 4.22 7.48
CA GLU A 314 0.01 4.79 7.28
C GLU A 314 0.05 6.32 7.18
N ARG A 315 0.86 6.97 8.03
CA ARG A 315 1.07 8.42 7.95
C ARG A 315 1.73 8.83 6.64
N TYR A 316 2.76 8.11 6.20
CA TYR A 316 3.42 8.39 4.92
C TYR A 316 2.46 8.27 3.73
N LEU A 317 1.63 7.23 3.71
CA LEU A 317 0.56 7.05 2.72
C LEU A 317 -0.39 8.26 2.69
N ALA A 318 -0.90 8.65 3.86
CA ALA A 318 -1.81 9.78 4.00
C ALA A 318 -1.16 11.11 3.61
N ASP A 319 0.06 11.38 4.08
CA ASP A 319 0.80 12.61 3.78
C ASP A 319 1.08 12.71 2.28
N THR A 320 1.43 11.60 1.62
CA THR A 320 1.62 11.56 0.15
C THR A 320 0.32 11.93 -0.57
N LEU A 321 -0.83 11.42 -0.13
CA LEU A 321 -2.14 11.78 -0.70
C LEU A 321 -2.51 13.24 -0.46
N LEU A 322 -2.23 13.78 0.73
CA LEU A 322 -2.47 15.20 1.04
C LEU A 322 -1.61 16.12 0.18
N GLU A 323 -0.32 15.80 0.00
CA GLU A 323 0.57 16.56 -0.87
C GLU A 323 0.09 16.56 -2.34
N LEU A 324 -0.52 15.45 -2.80
CA LEU A 324 -1.14 15.39 -4.12
C LEU A 324 -2.41 16.24 -4.20
N LEU A 325 -3.26 16.23 -3.17
CA LEU A 325 -4.49 17.04 -3.13
C LEU A 325 -4.22 18.55 -3.16
N ASP A 326 -3.11 18.99 -2.57
CA ASP A 326 -2.68 20.38 -2.59
C ASP A 326 -2.21 20.82 -3.99
N ARG A 327 -1.66 19.88 -4.77
CA ARG A 327 -1.16 20.12 -6.14
C ARG A 327 -2.23 19.89 -7.22
N SER A 328 -3.21 19.02 -6.96
CA SER A 328 -4.27 18.66 -7.91
C SER A 328 -5.56 19.43 -7.63
N ARG A 329 -6.01 20.22 -8.61
CA ARG A 329 -7.26 20.99 -8.49
C ARG A 329 -8.57 20.17 -8.68
N PRO A 330 -8.62 19.01 -9.39
CA PRO A 330 -9.78 18.10 -9.35
C PRO A 330 -9.60 16.91 -8.39
N GLY A 331 -10.66 16.09 -8.18
CA GLY A 331 -10.71 15.00 -7.18
C GLY A 331 -9.81 13.77 -7.46
N ILE A 332 -9.50 13.02 -6.39
CA ILE A 332 -8.61 11.84 -6.32
C ILE A 332 -9.37 10.57 -5.93
N ALA A 333 -9.30 9.53 -6.75
CA ALA A 333 -9.73 8.18 -6.39
C ALA A 333 -8.52 7.44 -5.83
N SER A 334 -8.56 7.04 -4.56
CA SER A 334 -7.46 6.36 -3.88
C SER A 334 -7.84 4.91 -3.56
N CYS A 335 -6.91 3.97 -3.73
CA CYS A 335 -7.08 2.56 -3.46
C CYS A 335 -6.00 2.06 -2.49
N SER A 336 -6.41 1.37 -1.43
CA SER A 336 -5.51 0.72 -0.47
C SER A 336 -6.03 -0.68 -0.10
N SER A 337 -5.10 -1.57 0.22
CA SER A 337 -5.35 -2.93 0.68
C SER A 337 -5.89 -3.05 2.09
N ARG A 338 -5.88 -1.93 2.83
CA ARG A 338 -6.45 -1.85 4.16
C ARG A 338 -7.51 -0.77 4.18
N THR A 339 -8.53 -1.00 4.99
CA THR A 339 -9.40 0.07 5.45
C THR A 339 -8.50 1.13 6.07
N MET A 340 -8.21 2.22 5.34
CA MET A 340 -7.59 3.38 5.96
C MET A 340 -8.46 3.75 7.17
N PRO A 341 -7.89 4.08 8.34
CA PRO A 341 -8.67 4.73 9.37
C PRO A 341 -9.17 6.05 8.77
N THR A 342 -10.41 6.07 8.29
CA THR A 342 -11.08 7.25 7.74
C THR A 342 -11.43 8.28 8.82
N SER A 343 -10.75 8.23 9.98
CA SER A 343 -10.92 9.21 11.04
C SER A 343 -10.17 10.50 10.69
N SER A 344 -10.91 11.40 10.05
CA SER A 344 -10.72 12.86 10.03
C SER A 344 -9.39 13.41 9.50
N ALA A 345 -9.34 13.67 8.19
CA ALA A 345 -8.53 14.75 7.62
C ALA A 345 -9.16 16.12 7.94
N ARG A 346 -9.31 16.46 9.22
CA ARG A 346 -9.51 17.84 9.68
C ARG A 346 -8.48 18.15 10.74
N SER A 347 -7.58 19.06 10.41
CA SER A 347 -6.67 19.71 11.36
C SER A 347 -7.48 20.33 12.50
N THR A 348 -7.54 19.66 13.64
CA THR A 348 -7.91 20.31 14.90
C THR A 348 -7.08 19.68 16.00
N ARG A 349 -6.20 20.48 16.60
CA ARG A 349 -5.45 20.12 17.81
C ARG A 349 -6.45 19.74 18.90
N TYR A 350 -6.30 18.56 19.51
CA TYR A 350 -6.74 18.37 20.89
C TYR A 350 -5.78 17.47 21.66
N ARG A 351 -5.46 17.91 22.88
CA ARG A 351 -4.72 17.21 23.93
C ARG A 351 -5.72 16.44 24.80
N ALA A 352 -5.22 15.34 25.37
CA ALA A 352 -5.57 14.72 26.66
C ALA A 352 -6.61 13.57 26.71
N HIS A 353 -6.07 12.36 26.96
CA HIS A 353 -6.31 11.42 28.07
C HIS A 353 -7.59 10.55 28.23
N TRP A 354 -7.37 9.22 28.08
CA TRP A 354 -7.95 8.00 28.72
C TRP A 354 -9.46 7.63 28.50
N PRO A 355 -9.92 6.40 28.84
CA PRO A 355 -9.69 5.11 28.15
C PRO A 355 -10.98 4.31 27.85
N GLY A 356 -10.88 3.25 27.04
CA GLY A 356 -11.82 2.12 27.09
C GLY A 356 -12.82 1.97 25.94
N HIS A 357 -12.50 1.05 25.03
CA HIS A 357 -13.35 0.31 24.10
C HIS A 357 -14.14 1.03 22.98
N PRO A 358 -14.30 0.36 21.81
CA PRO A 358 -14.49 0.99 20.52
C PRO A 358 -15.96 0.93 20.03
N TRP A 359 -16.20 1.58 18.88
CA TRP A 359 -17.39 1.56 18.02
C TRP A 359 -18.47 2.62 18.31
N ALA A 360 -18.42 3.72 17.56
CA ALA A 360 -19.62 4.46 17.14
C ALA A 360 -19.32 5.26 15.85
N ILE A 361 -20.01 4.91 14.77
CA ILE A 361 -20.12 5.69 13.53
C ILE A 361 -21.29 6.68 13.76
N CYS A 362 -21.06 7.98 13.59
CA CYS A 362 -22.13 8.99 13.57
C CYS A 362 -22.00 9.86 12.32
N SER A 363 -23.06 9.86 11.51
CA SER A 363 -23.28 10.74 10.37
C SER A 363 -23.89 12.07 10.84
N PRO A 364 -23.48 13.25 10.34
CA PRO A 364 -24.22 14.48 10.59
C PRO A 364 -25.37 14.62 9.59
N GLY A 365 -26.59 14.52 10.12
CA GLY A 365 -27.83 14.80 9.40
C GLY A 365 -27.94 16.25 8.91
N ARG A 366 -28.62 16.41 7.78
CA ARG A 366 -29.04 17.67 7.18
C ARG A 366 -29.87 18.49 8.18
N SER A 367 -29.54 19.77 8.34
CA SER A 367 -30.37 20.73 9.08
C SER A 367 -31.65 21.03 8.28
N ALA A 368 -32.78 20.43 8.69
CA ALA A 368 -34.09 20.95 8.33
C ALA A 368 -34.41 22.14 9.26
N ARG A 369 -34.48 23.35 8.70
CA ARG A 369 -35.06 24.51 9.39
C ARG A 369 -36.55 24.25 9.58
N THR A 370 -36.97 24.05 10.82
CA THR A 370 -38.38 24.17 11.23
C THR A 370 -38.50 25.40 12.12
N THR A 371 -39.17 26.42 11.59
CA THR A 371 -39.70 27.55 12.35
C THR A 371 -40.91 27.10 13.14
N PHE A 372 -40.91 27.29 14.46
CA PHE A 372 -42.13 27.28 15.27
C PHE A 372 -42.43 28.72 15.73
N PRO A 373 -43.68 29.20 15.61
CA PRO A 373 -44.07 30.45 16.24
C PRO A 373 -44.39 30.19 17.71
N SER A 374 -43.98 31.15 18.54
CA SER A 374 -44.29 31.32 19.95
C SER A 374 -45.78 31.23 20.28
N ARG A 375 -46.10 30.49 21.34
CA ARG A 375 -46.90 30.94 22.49
C ARG A 375 -46.57 30.12 23.72
#